data_AF-A0A9D5I904-F1
#
_entry.id   AF-A0A9D5I904-F1
#
_cell.length_a   1.000
_cell.length_b   1.000
_cell.length_c   1.000
_cell.angle_alpha   90.00
_cell.angle_beta   90.00
_cell.angle_gamma   90.00
#
_symmetry.space_group_name_H-M   'P 1'
#
loop_
_entity.id
_entity.type
_entity.pdbx_description
1 polymer ?
#
loop_
_entity_poly.entity_id
_entity_poly.type
_entity_poly.pdbx_seq_one_letter_code
_entity_poly.pdbx_strand_id
1 'polypeptide(L)'
;MIILAAWAATAAGCYTEGGSHISLDRQVWVSRAFSPITASVIDARTGEAIWSVDVPVGQKVVFDFRGPNSNPANDPVYPDIMDWNVMPEHSQTTPLSRSVPVPSRDARRIEMTLRKAPELPERIPAVQSADSRRETGRPRPALPNDPPGTTE
;
A
#
# COMPACT_ATOMS: atom_id res chain seq x y z
N MET A 1 33.53 6.64 -34.03
CA MET A 1 34.23 6.33 -32.77
C MET A 1 33.26 6.64 -31.63
N ILE A 2 32.77 5.55 -31.00
CA ILE A 2 31.93 5.34 -29.81
C ILE A 2 31.04 6.50 -29.30
N ILE A 3 29.72 6.32 -29.45
CA ILE A 3 28.66 7.04 -28.73
C ILE A 3 28.48 6.36 -27.37
N LEU A 4 28.80 7.06 -26.27
CA LEU A 4 28.45 6.63 -24.91
C LEU A 4 26.99 6.98 -24.63
N ALA A 5 26.10 6.01 -24.82
CA ALA A 5 24.73 6.09 -24.29
C ALA A 5 24.77 5.77 -22.78
N ALA A 6 24.74 6.81 -21.95
CA ALA A 6 24.58 6.68 -20.51
C ALA A 6 23.16 6.19 -20.20
N TRP A 7 23.02 4.90 -19.93
CA TRP A 7 21.80 4.34 -19.36
C TRP A 7 21.71 4.78 -17.90
N ALA A 8 20.97 5.85 -17.65
CA ALA A 8 20.55 6.25 -16.32
C ALA A 8 19.50 5.25 -15.81
N ALA A 9 19.93 4.23 -15.08
CA ALA A 9 19.03 3.37 -14.32
C ALA A 9 18.45 4.19 -13.17
N THR A 10 17.24 4.72 -13.35
CA THR A 10 16.47 5.34 -12.28
C THR A 10 16.01 4.24 -11.32
N ALA A 11 16.80 3.98 -10.27
CA ALA A 11 16.48 3.09 -9.18
C ALA A 11 15.37 3.67 -8.27
N ALA A 12 14.21 3.98 -8.84
CA ALA A 12 12.99 4.10 -8.06
C ALA A 12 12.62 2.69 -7.60
N GLY A 13 13.20 2.26 -6.48
CA GLY A 13 12.97 0.94 -5.91
C GLY A 13 11.47 0.72 -5.71
N CYS A 14 10.90 -0.25 -6.42
CA CYS A 14 9.49 -0.62 -6.28
C CYS A 14 9.21 -1.00 -4.81
N TYR A 15 8.07 -0.56 -4.28
CA TYR A 15 7.63 -0.97 -2.95
C TYR A 15 6.98 -2.35 -3.00
N THR A 16 7.78 -3.39 -2.75
CA THR A 16 7.33 -4.77 -2.58
C THR A 16 7.25 -5.13 -1.10
N GLU A 17 6.29 -5.97 -0.73
CA GLU A 17 6.23 -6.57 0.60
C GLU A 17 7.53 -7.36 0.86
N GLY A 18 8.09 -7.25 2.06
CA GLY A 18 9.43 -7.78 2.37
C GLY A 18 10.60 -6.92 1.87
N GLY A 19 10.32 -5.80 1.20
CA GLY A 19 11.33 -4.84 0.73
C GLY A 19 12.15 -5.34 -0.46
N SER A 20 13.27 -4.66 -0.71
CA SER A 20 14.14 -4.92 -1.87
C SER A 20 15.22 -5.98 -1.59
N HIS A 21 15.13 -6.73 -0.48
CA HIS A 21 16.16 -7.68 -0.01
C HIS A 21 17.58 -7.11 0.13
N ILE A 22 17.69 -5.78 0.18
CA ILE A 22 18.91 -5.03 0.50
C ILE A 22 18.71 -4.32 1.83
N SER A 23 19.81 -4.04 2.53
CA SER A 23 19.81 -3.45 3.88
C SER A 23 19.46 -1.95 3.86
N LEU A 24 18.27 -1.60 3.35
CA LEU A 24 17.69 -0.27 3.46
C LEU A 24 16.90 -0.14 4.76
N ASP A 25 16.85 1.07 5.31
CA ASP A 25 15.95 1.44 6.39
C ASP A 25 14.52 1.73 5.90
N ARG A 26 14.10 1.01 4.86
CA ARG A 26 12.78 1.11 4.25
C ARG A 26 11.98 -0.15 4.52
N GLN A 27 10.76 0.02 4.99
CA GLN A 27 9.86 -1.08 5.35
C GLN A 27 8.52 -0.92 4.66
N VAL A 28 7.92 -2.06 4.30
CA VAL A 28 6.64 -2.13 3.59
C VAL A 28 5.78 -3.18 4.27
N TRP A 29 4.61 -2.78 4.75
CA TRP A 29 3.66 -3.66 5.45
C TRP A 29 2.28 -3.56 4.83
N VAL A 30 1.65 -4.70 4.56
CA VAL A 30 0.35 -4.79 3.89
C VAL A 30 -0.73 -5.17 4.90
N SER A 31 -1.85 -4.45 4.86
CA SER A 31 -3.03 -4.76 5.66
C SER A 31 -4.04 -5.55 4.83
N ARG A 32 -4.34 -6.78 5.26
CA ARG A 32 -5.25 -7.70 4.55
C ARG A 32 -6.44 -8.02 5.43
N ALA A 33 -7.53 -8.50 4.82
CA ALA A 33 -8.79 -8.76 5.53
C ALA A 33 -8.63 -9.69 6.74
N PHE A 34 -7.78 -10.72 6.61
CA PHE A 34 -7.51 -11.69 7.67
C PHE A 34 -6.30 -11.35 8.55
N SER A 35 -5.60 -10.26 8.24
CA SER A 35 -4.46 -9.76 9.00
C SER A 35 -4.44 -8.23 8.93
N PRO A 36 -5.49 -7.55 9.46
CA PRO A 36 -5.52 -6.10 9.49
C PRO A 36 -4.46 -5.63 10.49
N ILE A 37 -3.69 -4.62 10.10
CA ILE A 37 -2.56 -4.14 10.92
C ILE A 37 -2.72 -2.68 11.33
N THR A 38 -2.12 -2.36 12.47
CA THR A 38 -1.76 -1.02 12.91
C THR A 38 -0.25 -0.95 12.98
N ALA A 39 0.33 0.04 12.31
CA ALA A 39 1.76 0.27 12.31
C ALA A 39 2.10 1.40 13.29
N SER A 40 3.10 1.18 14.14
CA SER A 40 3.54 2.18 15.12
C SER A 40 5.06 2.27 15.17
N VAL A 41 5.56 3.48 15.47
CA VAL A 41 6.96 3.73 15.81
C VAL A 41 7.02 4.18 17.27
N ILE A 42 7.75 3.40 18.06
CA ILE A 42 7.89 3.55 19.50
C ILE A 42 9.29 4.07 19.80
N ASP A 43 9.39 5.07 20.69
CA ASP A 43 10.66 5.44 21.31
C ASP A 43 11.10 4.31 22.24
N ALA A 44 12.22 3.65 21.93
CA ALA A 44 12.70 2.55 22.76
C ALA A 44 13.21 3.02 24.13
N ARG A 45 13.54 4.32 24.28
CA ARG A 45 14.03 4.91 25.53
C ARG A 45 12.91 5.12 26.54
N THR A 46 11.73 5.52 26.07
CA THR A 46 10.57 5.86 26.93
C THR A 46 9.43 4.86 26.85
N GLY A 47 9.35 4.08 25.77
CA GLY A 47 8.23 3.19 25.46
C GLY A 47 7.03 3.90 24.83
N GLU A 48 7.14 5.19 24.52
CA GLU A 48 6.03 6.00 23.99
C GLU A 48 5.87 5.85 22.47
N ALA A 49 4.63 5.79 21.99
CA ALA A 49 4.33 5.81 20.56
C ALA A 49 4.43 7.24 20.01
N ILE A 50 5.44 7.50 19.19
CA ILE A 50 5.66 8.79 18.54
C ILE A 50 4.76 8.93 17.31
N TRP A 51 4.48 7.81 16.66
CA TRP A 51 3.64 7.77 15.48
C TRP A 51 2.89 6.44 15.44
N SER A 52 1.64 6.49 14.98
CA SER A 52 0.82 5.31 14.75
C SER A 52 -0.17 5.56 13.61
N VAL A 53 -0.45 4.54 12.82
CA VAL A 53 -1.48 4.57 11.78
C VAL A 53 -2.18 3.22 11.67
N ASP A 54 -3.51 3.26 11.64
CA ASP A 54 -4.32 2.13 11.23
C ASP A 54 -4.28 2.03 9.71
N VAL A 55 -3.74 0.92 9.20
CA VAL A 55 -3.62 0.71 7.74
C VAL A 55 -4.91 0.08 7.24
N PRO A 56 -5.69 0.74 6.36
CA PRO A 56 -6.93 0.17 5.86
C PRO A 56 -6.68 -1.13 5.09
N VAL A 57 -7.64 -2.05 5.14
CA VAL A 57 -7.55 -3.32 4.40
C VAL A 57 -7.46 -3.08 2.89
N GLY A 58 -6.56 -3.81 2.22
CA GLY A 58 -6.25 -3.64 0.79
C GLY A 58 -5.26 -2.51 0.51
N GLN A 59 -4.74 -1.89 1.56
CA GLN A 59 -3.67 -0.90 1.49
C GLN A 59 -2.41 -1.41 2.17
N LYS A 60 -1.31 -0.73 1.87
CA LYS A 60 -0.02 -0.92 2.52
C LYS A 60 0.48 0.40 3.05
N VAL A 61 1.27 0.32 4.12
CA VAL A 61 2.07 1.43 4.60
C VAL A 61 3.52 1.22 4.19
N VAL A 62 4.14 2.29 3.72
CA VAL A 62 5.56 2.35 3.42
C VAL A 62 6.14 3.44 4.28
N PHE A 63 7.27 3.15 4.93
CA PHE A 63 8.06 4.14 5.62
C PHE A 63 9.55 3.93 5.36
N ASP A 64 10.28 5.03 5.31
CA ASP A 64 11.70 5.11 5.01
C ASP A 64 12.36 6.06 6.01
N PHE A 65 13.35 5.58 6.74
CA PHE A 65 14.06 6.40 7.71
C PHE A 65 15.27 7.05 7.05
N ARG A 66 15.27 8.39 7.06
CA ARG A 66 16.46 9.17 6.73
C ARG A 66 17.36 9.20 7.95
N GLY A 67 18.63 8.84 7.75
CA GLY A 67 19.62 8.68 8.81
C GLY A 67 19.98 9.97 9.57
N PRO A 68 21.11 9.96 10.30
CA PRO A 68 21.43 10.98 11.28
C PRO A 68 21.52 12.38 10.67
N ASN A 69 21.01 13.36 11.40
CA ASN A 69 20.96 14.78 11.02
C ASN A 69 20.06 15.07 9.81
N SER A 70 19.11 14.18 9.50
CA SER A 70 18.10 14.44 8.47
C SER A 70 16.97 15.35 8.96
N ASN A 71 16.85 15.54 10.28
CA ASN A 71 15.91 16.48 10.86
C ASN A 71 16.42 17.93 10.71
N PRO A 72 15.76 18.80 9.93
CA PRO A 72 16.19 20.19 9.73
C PRO A 72 16.13 21.04 11.01
N ALA A 73 15.38 20.60 12.03
CA ALA A 73 15.33 21.27 13.32
C ALA A 73 16.59 21.03 14.18
N ASN A 74 17.48 20.11 13.79
CA ASN A 74 18.65 19.69 14.57
C ASN A 74 18.30 19.26 16.01
N ASP A 75 17.15 18.58 16.17
CA ASP A 75 16.71 18.07 17.47
C ASP A 75 17.60 16.88 17.91
N PRO A 76 18.33 16.98 19.03
CA PRO A 76 19.18 15.89 19.50
C PRO A 76 18.40 14.68 20.03
N VAL A 77 17.13 14.86 20.41
CA VAL A 77 16.24 13.79 20.90
C VAL A 77 15.64 13.01 19.72
N TYR A 78 15.27 13.73 18.66
CA TYR A 78 14.68 13.18 17.43
C TYR A 78 15.50 13.58 16.19
N PRO A 79 16.74 13.05 16.03
CA PRO A 79 17.67 13.49 15.00
C PRO A 79 17.34 13.00 13.58
N ASP A 80 16.52 11.95 13.47
CA ASP A 80 16.16 11.29 12.22
C ASP A 80 14.77 11.72 11.76
N ILE A 81 14.48 11.57 10.46
CA ILE A 81 13.13 11.74 9.90
C ILE A 81 12.65 10.41 9.34
N MET A 82 11.41 10.05 9.67
CA MET A 82 10.68 9.02 8.95
C MET A 82 9.76 9.65 7.92
N ASP A 83 10.00 9.36 6.64
CA ASP A 83 9.06 9.66 5.57
C ASP A 83 8.13 8.46 5.39
N TRP A 84 6.83 8.68 5.21
CA TRP A 84 5.85 7.60 5.12
C TRP A 84 4.64 7.96 4.26
N ASN A 85 3.94 6.92 3.80
CA ASN A 85 2.63 7.04 3.18
C ASN A 85 1.84 5.73 3.26
N VAL A 86 0.51 5.84 3.18
CA VAL A 86 -0.40 4.71 2.98
C VAL A 86 -0.87 4.75 1.53
N MET A 87 -0.83 3.60 0.86
CA MET A 87 -1.12 3.50 -0.57
C MET A 87 -1.80 2.15 -0.89
N PRO A 88 -2.45 2.01 -2.06
CA PRO A 88 -2.98 0.73 -2.50
C PRO A 88 -1.90 -0.37 -2.49
N GLU A 89 -2.27 -1.61 -2.11
CA GLU A 89 -1.35 -2.76 -2.00
C GLU A 89 -0.45 -2.93 -3.25
N HIS A 90 -1.04 -2.80 -4.43
CA HIS A 90 -0.35 -3.01 -5.71
C HIS A 90 0.42 -1.78 -6.23
N SER A 91 0.34 -0.63 -5.54
CA SER A 91 1.06 0.57 -5.97
C SER A 91 2.56 0.44 -5.73
N GLN A 92 3.39 0.63 -6.75
CA GLN A 92 4.84 0.41 -6.61
C GLN A 92 5.65 1.69 -6.37
N THR A 93 5.12 2.87 -6.69
CA THR A 93 5.93 4.09 -6.87
C THR A 93 5.33 5.36 -6.28
N THR A 94 4.44 5.26 -5.29
CA THR A 94 3.84 6.46 -4.68
C THR A 94 4.85 7.24 -3.81
N PRO A 95 4.97 8.57 -3.95
CA PRO A 95 5.83 9.37 -3.09
C PRO A 95 5.47 9.24 -1.59
N LEU A 96 6.49 9.27 -0.73
CA LEU A 96 6.33 9.35 0.72
C LEU A 96 6.09 10.82 1.10
N SER A 97 4.82 11.21 1.13
CA SER A 97 4.41 12.63 1.23
C SER A 97 4.24 13.15 2.65
N ARG A 98 4.42 12.30 3.67
CA ARG A 98 4.32 12.67 5.07
C ARG A 98 5.65 12.39 5.75
N SER A 99 6.01 13.22 6.72
CA SER A 99 7.28 13.12 7.43
C SER A 99 7.06 13.37 8.91
N VAL A 100 7.78 12.67 9.78
CA VAL A 100 7.75 12.88 11.23
C VAL A 100 9.16 12.71 11.82
N PRO A 101 9.59 13.58 12.75
CA PRO A 101 10.82 13.37 13.50
C PRO A 101 10.74 12.10 14.35
N VAL A 102 11.83 11.33 14.37
CA VAL A 102 11.91 10.07 15.12
C VAL A 102 13.27 9.95 15.81
N PRO A 103 13.40 9.06 16.82
CA PRO A 103 14.68 8.78 17.45
C PRO A 103 15.64 8.17 16.44
N SER A 104 16.93 8.19 16.81
CA SER A 104 17.97 7.50 16.07
C SER A 104 17.66 6.01 15.89
N ARG A 105 18.34 5.39 14.92
CA ARG A 105 18.15 3.98 14.54
C ARG A 105 18.17 3.01 15.72
N ASP A 106 19.06 3.24 16.67
CA ASP A 106 19.25 2.36 17.82
C ASP A 106 18.26 2.65 18.97
N ALA A 107 17.50 3.73 18.86
CA ALA A 107 16.56 4.21 19.89
C ALA A 107 15.09 4.15 19.44
N ARG A 108 14.78 3.47 18.33
CA ARG A 108 13.41 3.29 17.84
C ARG A 108 13.05 1.81 17.70
N ARG A 109 11.79 1.48 17.98
CA ARG A 109 11.20 0.17 17.70
C ARG A 109 10.02 0.33 16.75
N ILE A 110 9.99 -0.49 15.71
CA ILE A 110 8.84 -0.59 14.81
C ILE A 110 7.95 -1.70 15.36
N GLU A 111 6.67 -1.40 15.55
CA GLU A 111 5.71 -2.34 16.12
C GLU A 111 4.51 -2.48 15.19
N MET A 112 4.17 -3.73 14.84
CA MET A 112 3.03 -4.07 14.00
C MET A 112 2.04 -4.83 14.87
N THR A 113 0.88 -4.22 15.12
CA THR A 113 -0.18 -4.85 15.92
C THR A 113 -1.25 -5.41 15.00
N LEU A 114 -1.64 -6.66 15.21
CA LEU A 114 -2.77 -7.26 14.52
C LEU A 114 -4.08 -6.79 15.16
N ARG A 115 -4.95 -6.21 14.34
CA ARG A 115 -6.33 -5.85 14.71
C ARG A 115 -7.24 -7.07 14.59
N LYS A 116 -8.48 -6.95 15.07
CA LYS A 116 -9.45 -8.04 15.07
C LYS A 116 -9.83 -8.41 13.63
N ALA A 117 -9.57 -9.65 13.22
CA ALA A 117 -9.92 -10.18 11.91
C ALA A 117 -11.24 -11.00 11.94
N PRO A 118 -11.97 -11.10 10.81
CA PRO A 118 -11.72 -10.41 9.54
C PRO A 118 -12.28 -8.97 9.52
N GLU A 119 -11.56 -8.08 8.83
CA GLU A 119 -12.04 -6.74 8.48
C GLU A 119 -12.40 -6.67 6.99
N LEU A 120 -13.56 -6.10 6.68
CA LEU A 120 -13.99 -5.88 5.31
C LEU A 120 -13.27 -4.64 4.73
N PRO A 121 -12.74 -4.71 3.50
CA PRO A 121 -12.21 -3.52 2.84
C PRO A 121 -13.33 -2.50 2.62
N GLU A 122 -13.03 -1.22 2.86
CA GLU A 122 -13.97 -0.10 2.64
C GLU A 122 -14.47 -0.02 1.19
N ARG A 123 -13.69 -0.54 0.24
CA ARG A 123 -14.05 -0.64 -1.17
C ARG A 123 -13.94 -2.09 -1.63
N ILE A 124 -15.06 -2.77 -1.75
CA ILE A 124 -15.17 -3.93 -2.64
C ILE A 124 -15.12 -3.36 -4.06
N PRO A 125 -14.10 -3.66 -4.90
CA PRO A 125 -14.17 -3.26 -6.30
C PRO A 125 -15.46 -3.86 -6.86
N ALA A 126 -16.34 -3.00 -7.39
CA ALA A 126 -17.59 -3.44 -8.00
C ALA A 126 -17.24 -4.57 -8.97
N VAL A 127 -17.82 -5.76 -8.74
CA VAL A 127 -17.75 -6.84 -9.71
C VAL A 127 -18.30 -6.22 -10.99
N GLN A 128 -17.43 -5.99 -11.97
CA GLN A 128 -17.89 -5.64 -13.30
C GLN A 128 -18.65 -6.87 -13.77
N SER A 129 -19.97 -6.86 -13.60
CA SER A 129 -20.84 -7.92 -14.06
C SER A 129 -20.49 -8.15 -15.53
N ALA A 130 -19.93 -9.33 -15.84
CA ALA A 130 -19.56 -9.75 -17.19
C ALA A 130 -20.78 -9.88 -18.12
N ASP A 131 -21.94 -9.39 -17.70
CA ASP A 131 -23.25 -9.59 -18.31
C ASP A 131 -23.64 -8.48 -19.29
N SER A 132 -22.95 -7.33 -19.29
CA SER A 132 -23.27 -6.25 -20.24
C SER A 132 -22.77 -6.51 -21.67
N ARG A 133 -21.99 -7.57 -21.91
CA ARG A 133 -21.45 -7.91 -23.25
C ARG A 133 -22.30 -8.90 -24.05
N ARG A 134 -23.38 -9.47 -23.49
CA ARG A 134 -24.23 -10.45 -24.20
C ARG A 134 -25.52 -9.88 -24.79
N GLU A 135 -25.83 -8.61 -24.57
CA GLU A 135 -27.11 -8.01 -25.00
C GLU A 135 -26.99 -7.07 -26.22
N THR A 136 -26.01 -7.29 -27.09
CA THR A 136 -26.02 -6.70 -28.44
C THR A 136 -25.68 -7.77 -29.47
N GLY A 137 -26.71 -8.37 -30.08
CA GLY A 137 -26.57 -8.92 -31.43
C GLY A 137 -26.60 -10.45 -31.61
N ARG A 138 -27.31 -11.23 -30.79
CA ARG A 138 -27.80 -12.54 -31.25
C ARG A 138 -29.32 -12.64 -31.10
N PRO A 139 -30.06 -12.91 -32.19
CA PRO A 139 -31.46 -13.31 -32.05
C PRO A 139 -31.52 -14.57 -31.17
N ARG A 140 -32.40 -14.52 -30.18
CA ARG A 140 -32.73 -15.65 -29.31
C ARG A 140 -33.15 -16.82 -30.22
N PRO A 141 -32.53 -18.01 -30.14
CA PRO A 141 -33.04 -19.18 -30.85
C PRO A 141 -34.49 -19.40 -30.44
N ALA A 142 -35.38 -19.52 -31.42
CA ALA A 142 -36.78 -19.83 -31.15
C ALA A 142 -36.85 -21.14 -30.36
N LEU A 143 -37.56 -21.12 -29.22
CA LEU A 143 -37.85 -22.34 -28.48
C LEU A 143 -38.88 -23.16 -29.28
N PRO A 144 -38.75 -24.49 -29.38
CA PRO A 144 -39.59 -25.30 -30.28
C PRO A 144 -41.09 -25.40 -29.98
N ASN A 145 -41.70 -24.59 -29.09
CA ASN A 145 -43.08 -24.81 -28.64
C ASN A 145 -43.88 -23.53 -28.30
N ASP A 146 -43.84 -22.49 -29.14
CA ASP A 146 -44.86 -21.43 -29.04
C ASP A 146 -46.10 -21.83 -29.87
N PRO A 147 -47.32 -21.89 -29.26
CA PRO A 147 -48.53 -22.19 -30.00
C PRO A 147 -48.88 -21.03 -30.96
N PRO A 148 -49.44 -21.31 -32.15
CA PRO A 148 -49.75 -20.28 -33.13
C PRO A 148 -50.83 -19.33 -32.57
N GLY A 149 -50.49 -18.05 -32.51
CA GLY A 149 -51.37 -16.99 -32.06
C GLY A 149 -52.59 -16.84 -32.97
N THR A 150 -53.77 -16.79 -32.35
CA THR A 150 -55.04 -16.39 -32.96
C THR A 150 -54.97 -14.95 -33.46
N THR A 151 -55.15 -14.78 -34.76
CA THR A 151 -55.53 -13.52 -35.40
C THR A 151 -57.01 -13.23 -35.18
N GLU A 152 -57.32 -12.08 -34.61
CA GLU A 152 -58.50 -11.26 -34.92
C GLU A 152 -58.08 -9.79 -35.02
#